data_AF-A0A4D7DDE0-F1
#
_entry.id   AF-A0A4D7DDE0-F1
#
_cell.length_a   1.000
_cell.length_b   1.000
_cell.length_c   1.000
_cell.angle_alpha   90.00
_cell.angle_beta   90.00
_cell.angle_gamma   90.00
#
_symmetry.space_group_name_H-M   'P 1'
#
loop_
_entity.id
_entity.type
_entity.pdbx_description
1 polymer ?
#
loop_
_entity_poly.entity_id
_entity_poly.type
_entity_poly.pdbx_seq_one_letter_code
_entity_poly.pdbx_strand_id
1 'polypeptide(L)' 'MSTINPRKKPRGRPPVESEEIRARVQQPLLGRLDEYAEKNNLPRSEAIRRLVEKGLGS' A
#
# COMPACT_ATOMS: atom_id res chain seq x y z
N MET A 1 22.89 4.99 13.96
CA MET A 1 21.75 4.13 14.35
C MET A 1 20.46 4.83 13.92
N SER A 2 19.66 4.22 13.04
CA SER A 2 18.42 4.83 12.55
C SER A 2 17.25 4.33 13.41
N THR A 3 16.57 5.25 14.11
CA THR A 3 15.42 4.96 14.97
C THR A 3 14.15 4.81 14.13
N ILE A 4 13.91 3.62 13.60
CA ILE A 4 12.61 3.27 13.04
C ILE A 4 11.70 2.91 14.22
N ASN A 5 11.01 3.91 14.78
CA ASN A 5 9.98 3.64 15.78
C ASN A 5 8.83 2.86 15.12
N PRO A 6 8.48 1.65 15.61
CA PRO A 6 7.31 0.93 15.11
C PRO A 6 6.05 1.69 15.50
N ARG A 7 5.10 1.80 14.56
CA ARG A 7 3.84 2.53 14.78
C ARG A 7 2.99 1.70 15.76
N LYS A 8 2.57 2.31 16.87
CA LYS A 8 1.81 1.63 17.94
C LYS A 8 0.50 1.07 17.36
N LYS A 9 0.27 -0.25 17.46
CA LYS A 9 -0.97 -0.88 17.01
C LYS A 9 -2.16 -0.29 17.80
N PRO A 10 -3.18 0.30 17.13
CA PRO A 10 -4.34 0.83 17.82
C PRO A 10 -5.11 -0.33 18.50
N ARG A 11 -5.49 -0.14 19.77
CA ARG A 11 -6.03 -1.15 20.70
C ARG A 11 -7.41 -1.73 20.32
N GLY A 12 -7.84 -1.67 19.06
CA GLY A 12 -9.18 -2.08 18.64
C GLY A 12 -9.31 -2.65 17.23
N ARG A 13 -8.23 -2.79 16.45
CA ARG A 13 -8.29 -3.49 15.16
C ARG A 13 -7.99 -4.97 15.41
N PRO A 14 -8.91 -5.91 15.10
CA PRO A 14 -8.61 -7.33 15.12
C PRO A 14 -7.29 -7.61 14.38
N PRO A 15 -6.47 -8.55 14.86
CA PRO A 15 -5.25 -8.91 14.14
C PRO A 15 -5.65 -9.48 12.77
N VAL A 16 -5.38 -8.74 11.72
CA VAL A 16 -5.43 -9.23 10.34
C VAL A 16 -4.02 -9.71 9.99
N GLU A 17 -3.90 -10.84 9.30
CA GLU A 17 -2.63 -11.33 8.76
C GLU A 17 -2.15 -10.42 7.61
N SER A 18 -1.67 -9.24 7.98
CA SER A 18 -1.15 -8.24 7.05
C SER A 18 0.00 -7.49 7.70
N GLU A 19 1.05 -7.24 6.92
CA GLU A 19 2.18 -6.40 7.32
C GLU A 19 2.16 -5.07 6.57
N GLU A 20 2.59 -4.00 7.24
CA GLU A 20 2.74 -2.69 6.61
C GLU A 20 4.02 -2.66 5.76
N ILE A 21 3.88 -2.43 4.46
CA ILE A 21 5.02 -2.22 3.56
C ILE A 21 5.45 -0.75 3.64
N ARG A 22 6.64 -0.49 4.19
CA ARG A 22 7.24 0.86 4.24
C ARG A 22 8.17 1.06 3.05
N ALA A 23 7.70 1.76 2.02
CA ALA A 23 8.49 2.07 0.84
C ALA A 23 8.41 3.56 0.48
N ARG A 24 9.51 4.13 -0.01
CA ARG A 24 9.51 5.44 -0.67
C ARG A 24 9.27 5.24 -2.15
N VAL A 25 8.28 5.95 -2.68
CA VAL A 25 7.89 5.89 -4.08
C VAL A 25 8.00 7.29 -4.68
N GLN A 26 8.49 7.38 -5.92
CA GLN A 26 8.61 8.67 -6.61
C GLN A 26 7.22 9.25 -6.94
N GLN A 27 7.08 10.58 -6.86
CA GLN A 27 5.82 11.28 -7.12
C GLN A 27 5.18 10.95 -8.49
N PRO A 28 5.93 10.84 -9.60
CA PRO A 28 5.33 10.47 -10.88
C PRO A 28 4.66 9.08 -10.87
N LEU A 29 5.19 8.13 -10.09
CA LEU A 29 4.59 6.81 -9.97
C LEU A 29 3.33 6.84 -9.08
N LEU A 30 3.32 7.69 -8.05
CA LEU A 30 2.12 7.90 -7.22
C LEU A 30 0.97 8.50 -8.04
N GLY A 31 1.24 9.47 -8.91
CA GLY A 31 0.23 10.01 -9.82
C GLY A 31 -0.38 8.95 -10.73
N ARG A 32 0.45 8.10 -11.35
CA ARG A 32 -0.04 6.97 -12.17
C ARG A 32 -0.85 5.95 -11.38
N LEU A 33 -0.48 5.71 -10.13
CA LEU A 33 -1.22 4.84 -9.23
C LEU A 33 -2.62 5.41 -8.92
N ASP A 34 -2.71 6.72 -8.75
CA ASP A 34 -3.97 7.42 -8.50
C ASP A 34 -4.90 7.38 -9.71
N GLU A 35 -4.37 7.70 -10.89
CA GLU A 35 -5.11 7.58 -12.14
C GLU A 35 -5.65 6.16 -12.35
N TYR A 36 -4.84 5.14 -12.04
CA TYR A 36 -5.29 3.75 -12.10
C TYR A 36 -6.40 3.47 -11.08
N ALA A 37 -6.28 3.96 -9.86
CA ALA A 37 -7.29 3.77 -8.81
C ALA A 37 -8.62 4.44 -9.19
N GLU A 38 -8.58 5.68 -9.67
CA GLU A 38 -9.74 6.45 -10.13
C GLU A 38 -10.42 5.77 -11.32
N LYS A 39 -9.66 5.38 -12.35
CA LYS A 39 -10.19 4.72 -13.54
C LYS A 39 -10.93 3.42 -13.23
N ASN A 40 -10.50 2.70 -12.19
CA ASN A 40 -11.12 1.44 -11.78
C ASN A 40 -12.12 1.62 -10.62
N ASN A 41 -12.34 2.86 -10.14
CA ASN A 41 -13.16 3.16 -8.97
C ASN A 41 -12.77 2.34 -7.72
N LEU A 42 -11.46 2.25 -7.46
CA LEU A 42 -10.88 1.49 -6.35
C LEU A 42 -10.20 2.41 -5.34
N PRO A 43 -10.16 2.02 -4.04
CA PRO A 43 -9.26 2.68 -3.10
C PRO A 43 -7.80 2.41 -3.47
N ARG A 44 -6.91 3.37 -3.20
CA ARG A 44 -5.48 3.27 -3.52
C ARG A 44 -4.82 1.98 -3.00
N SER A 45 -5.19 1.51 -1.82
CA SER A 45 -4.67 0.25 -1.26
C SER A 45 -5.03 -0.98 -2.09
N GLU A 46 -6.22 -1.00 -2.68
CA GLU A 46 -6.68 -2.11 -3.52
C GLU A 46 -6.06 -2.02 -4.92
N ALA A 47 -5.89 -0.81 -5.44
CA ALA A 47 -5.11 -0.58 -6.66
C ALA A 47 -3.68 -1.12 -6.53
N ILE A 48 -3.00 -0.83 -5.41
CA ILE A 48 -1.66 -1.36 -5.12
C ILE A 48 -1.68 -2.89 -5.11
N ARG A 49 -2.61 -3.51 -4.38
CA ARG A 49 -2.72 -4.98 -4.30
C ARG A 49 -2.81 -5.61 -5.68
N ARG A 50 -3.75 -5.15 -6.52
CA ARG A 50 -3.96 -5.69 -7.87
C ARG A 50 -2.76 -5.50 -8.79
N LEU A 51 -2.10 -4.35 -8.71
CA LEU A 51 -0.90 -4.09 -9.52
C LEU A 51 0.28 -4.97 -9.09
N VAL A 52 0.42 -5.22 -7.79
CA VAL A 52 1.44 -6.15 -7.25
C VAL A 52 1.13 -7.58 -7.68
N GLU A 53 -0.09 -8.07 -7.50
CA GLU A 53 -0.52 -9.40 -7.95
C GLU A 53 -0.27 -9.60 -9.45
N LYS A 54 -0.69 -8.63 -10.27
CA LYS A 54 -0.45 -8.64 -11.72
C LYS A 54 1.03 -8.67 -12.08
N GLY A 55 1.88 -7.94 -11.33
CA GLY A 55 3.32 -7.90 -11.55
C GLY A 55 4.04 -9.19 -11.14
N LEU A 56 3.47 -9.96 -10.21
CA LEU A 56 3.99 -11.25 -9.76
C LEU A 56 3.54 -12.43 -10.64
N GLY A 57 2.63 -12.20 -11.60
CA GLY A 57 2.15 -13.23 -12.52
C GLY A 57 1.19 -14.23 -11.90
N SER A 58 0.52 -13.84 -10.81
CA SER A 58 -0.50 -14.61 -10.11
C SER A 58 -1.82 -14.68 -10.89
#